data_AF-A0A6L8DKS8-F1
#
_entry.id   AF-A0A6L8DKS8-F1
#
_cell.length_a   1.000
_cell.length_b   1.000
_cell.length_c   1.000
_cell.angle_alpha   90.00
_cell.angle_beta   90.00
_cell.angle_gamma   90.00
#
_symmetry.space_group_name_H-M   'P 1'
#
loop_
_entity.id
_entity.type
_entity.pdbx_description
1 polymer ?
#
loop_
_entity_poly.entity_id
_entity_poly.type
_entity_poly.pdbx_seq_one_letter_code
_entity_poly.pdbx_strand_id
1 'polypeptide(L)'
;MQLRPVFLCLVTTACIAVTAPARGADPDITYQKIMEAPDRVSYRATLTKQRFSADGDTTRYVQIITHQRPDRDRIDIPDAEGRIREVIIRVDHDIYRRTASGDSLFYSHRRQSNSNVLDMNLEFSSLDLLQTNYDLEIAGADRLLDRPVAVLAFKPRHPGRMTMTAWIDEETGLVMRTEERNEAGVLVEEVFLTEFEQDPRISPDIFDTEEWTGKSVEINQVIACGSISEVQKEAEFKLNAPVYVPPGFILQQRRVMQHHGQPLVHFMYSDGLSRISLFQRIASSESSHRSPRGTPELHGDVRVWERGPYSILRRHYDGKLFTLIGDVAVSESVELLTSLCTINPAVAASSAPEGYSSWIGAGAGLLAVGLWILWRRRM
;
A
#
# COMPACT_ATOMS: atom_id res chain seq x y z
N MET A 1 54.10 26.85 -63.93
CA MET A 1 54.25 25.76 -62.95
C MET A 1 54.33 26.38 -61.57
N GLN A 2 53.21 26.41 -60.84
CA GLN A 2 53.07 26.49 -59.37
C GLN A 2 51.57 26.69 -59.07
N LEU A 3 50.92 25.60 -58.68
CA LEU A 3 49.53 25.59 -58.22
C LEU A 3 49.48 26.16 -56.80
N ARG A 4 48.61 27.14 -56.56
CA ARG A 4 48.23 27.60 -55.21
C ARG A 4 47.11 26.70 -54.68
N PRO A 5 47.20 26.17 -53.45
CA PRO A 5 46.10 25.41 -52.85
C PRO A 5 45.03 26.38 -52.34
N VAL A 6 43.79 26.18 -52.77
CA VAL A 6 42.61 26.82 -52.19
C VAL A 6 42.16 25.95 -51.01
N PHE A 7 42.34 26.43 -49.79
CA PHE A 7 41.77 25.80 -48.60
C PHE A 7 40.30 26.21 -48.47
N LEU A 8 39.40 25.26 -48.71
CA LEU A 8 37.97 25.40 -48.50
C LEU A 8 37.69 25.14 -47.00
N CYS A 9 37.47 26.20 -46.22
CA CYS A 9 37.07 26.09 -44.82
C CYS A 9 35.57 25.73 -44.76
N LEU A 10 35.27 24.45 -44.52
CA LEU A 10 33.93 23.98 -44.19
C LEU A 10 33.58 24.44 -42.77
N VAL A 11 32.73 25.47 -42.66
CA VAL A 11 32.10 25.85 -41.39
C VAL A 11 30.97 24.86 -41.13
N THR A 12 31.24 23.85 -40.30
CA THR A 12 30.20 22.98 -39.75
C THR A 12 29.46 23.74 -38.65
N THR A 13 28.29 24.28 -38.99
CA THR A 13 27.36 24.84 -38.01
C THR A 13 26.83 23.70 -37.15
N ALA A 14 27.36 23.56 -35.93
CA ALA A 14 26.81 22.65 -34.94
C ALA A 14 25.45 23.20 -34.49
N CYS A 15 24.37 22.52 -34.89
CA CYS A 15 23.05 22.73 -34.29
C CYS A 15 23.13 22.30 -32.83
N ILE A 16 23.30 23.25 -31.92
CA ILE A 16 23.06 23.05 -30.50
C ILE A 16 21.55 22.83 -30.37
N ALA A 17 21.14 21.57 -30.20
CA ALA A 17 19.79 21.27 -29.76
C ALA A 17 19.63 21.86 -28.35
N VAL A 18 18.95 22.99 -28.26
CA VAL A 18 18.50 23.54 -26.99
C VAL A 18 17.42 22.59 -26.48
N THR A 19 17.79 21.67 -25.61
CA THR A 19 16.84 20.96 -24.76
C THR A 19 16.17 22.01 -23.88
N ALA A 20 14.90 22.31 -24.18
CA ALA A 20 14.09 23.10 -23.26
C ALA A 20 14.10 22.41 -21.89
N PRO A 21 14.23 23.15 -20.77
CA PRO A 21 14.04 22.55 -19.47
C PRO A 21 12.65 21.93 -19.45
N ALA A 22 12.58 20.63 -19.09
CA ALA A 22 11.31 19.99 -18.81
C ALA A 22 10.55 20.92 -17.86
N ARG A 23 9.32 21.27 -18.25
CA ARG A 23 8.46 22.14 -17.45
C ARG A 23 8.19 21.38 -16.16
N GLY A 24 8.98 21.65 -15.12
CA GLY A 24 8.95 20.91 -13.87
C GLY A 24 7.56 21.00 -13.30
N ALA A 25 6.80 19.91 -13.37
CA ALA A 25 5.59 19.78 -12.60
C ALA A 25 5.98 19.84 -11.12
N ASP A 26 5.18 20.53 -10.31
CA ASP A 26 5.35 20.50 -8.86
C ASP A 26 5.10 19.05 -8.37
N PRO A 27 6.06 18.40 -7.69
CA PRO A 27 5.89 17.04 -7.18
C PRO A 27 4.60 16.86 -6.37
N ASP A 28 4.15 17.90 -5.66
CA ASP A 28 2.94 17.87 -4.84
C ASP A 28 1.68 17.75 -5.70
N ILE A 29 1.64 18.46 -6.83
CA ILE A 29 0.54 18.39 -7.80
C ILE A 29 0.51 17.02 -8.48
N THR A 30 1.68 16.47 -8.82
CA THR A 30 1.79 15.13 -9.40
C THR A 30 1.28 14.08 -8.42
N TYR A 31 1.61 14.19 -7.14
CA TYR A 31 1.16 13.23 -6.13
C TYR A 31 -0.35 13.29 -5.89
N GLN A 32 -0.92 14.50 -5.72
CA GLN A 32 -2.37 14.64 -5.58
C GLN A 32 -3.09 14.03 -6.79
N LYS A 33 -2.57 14.27 -7.99
CA LYS A 33 -3.09 13.68 -9.22
C LYS A 33 -3.05 12.14 -9.17
N ILE A 34 -1.97 11.53 -8.66
CA ILE A 34 -1.86 10.07 -8.50
C ILE A 34 -2.95 9.54 -7.55
N MET A 35 -3.14 10.20 -6.40
CA MET A 35 -4.11 9.76 -5.39
C MET A 35 -5.56 9.86 -5.87
N GLU A 36 -5.87 10.87 -6.69
CA GLU A 36 -7.21 11.11 -7.23
C GLU A 36 -7.49 10.35 -8.54
N ALA A 37 -6.46 9.74 -9.16
CA ALA A 37 -6.60 9.11 -10.46
C ALA A 37 -7.62 7.94 -10.48
N PRO A 38 -7.62 7.01 -9.50
CA PRO A 38 -8.62 5.92 -9.47
C PRO A 38 -10.05 6.46 -9.43
N ASP A 39 -10.33 7.47 -8.60
CA ASP A 39 -11.68 8.04 -8.48
C ASP A 39 -12.16 8.74 -9.76
N ARG A 40 -11.25 9.05 -10.70
CA ARG A 40 -11.52 9.86 -11.89
C ARG A 40 -11.52 9.06 -13.19
N VAL A 41 -10.82 7.94 -13.27
CA VAL A 41 -10.54 7.22 -14.52
C VAL A 41 -10.98 5.77 -14.41
N SER A 42 -11.86 5.32 -15.30
CA SER A 42 -12.13 3.89 -15.44
C SER A 42 -11.06 3.26 -16.32
N TYR A 43 -10.66 2.03 -16.04
CA TYR A 43 -9.66 1.35 -16.87
C TYR A 43 -9.78 -0.17 -16.80
N ARG A 44 -9.23 -0.83 -17.80
CA ARG A 44 -8.90 -2.26 -17.76
C ARG A 44 -7.40 -2.40 -17.95
N ALA A 45 -6.75 -3.16 -17.08
CA ALA A 45 -5.32 -3.33 -17.13
C ALA A 45 -4.89 -4.75 -16.74
N THR A 46 -3.82 -5.23 -17.36
CA THR A 46 -3.12 -6.44 -16.92
C THR A 46 -1.86 -6.01 -16.19
N LEU A 47 -1.81 -6.29 -14.90
CA LEU A 47 -0.71 -5.94 -14.01
C LEU A 47 0.14 -7.17 -13.73
N THR A 48 1.45 -7.03 -13.94
CA THR A 48 2.45 -8.02 -13.57
C THR A 48 3.24 -7.51 -12.37
N LYS A 49 3.34 -8.34 -11.33
CA LYS A 49 4.19 -8.16 -10.17
C LYS A 49 5.31 -9.20 -10.19
N GLN A 50 6.55 -8.73 -10.13
CA GLN A 50 7.75 -9.55 -10.06
C GLN A 50 8.49 -9.26 -8.76
N ARG A 51 8.89 -10.31 -8.05
CA ARG A 51 9.75 -10.20 -6.88
C ARG A 51 11.00 -11.01 -7.10
N PHE A 52 12.12 -10.40 -6.75
CA PHE A 52 13.45 -10.95 -6.92
C PHE A 52 14.00 -11.37 -5.55
N SER A 53 14.31 -12.66 -5.42
CA SER A 53 14.98 -13.21 -4.24
C SER A 53 16.49 -12.95 -4.31
N ALA A 54 17.15 -12.92 -3.16
CA ALA A 54 18.61 -12.90 -3.07
C ALA A 54 19.25 -14.13 -3.75
N ASP A 55 18.54 -15.26 -3.78
CA ASP A 55 18.99 -16.50 -4.42
C ASP A 55 18.83 -16.49 -5.96
N GLY A 56 18.32 -15.40 -6.53
CA GLY A 56 18.07 -15.25 -7.97
C GLY A 56 16.71 -15.79 -8.43
N ASP A 57 15.95 -16.43 -7.54
CA ASP A 57 14.57 -16.86 -7.83
C ASP A 57 13.66 -15.64 -8.09
N THR A 58 12.88 -15.71 -9.16
CA THR A 58 11.89 -14.69 -9.50
C THR A 58 10.49 -15.26 -9.32
N THR A 59 9.70 -14.64 -8.46
CA THR A 59 8.26 -14.95 -8.36
C THR A 59 7.48 -13.95 -9.18
N ARG A 60 6.62 -14.45 -10.06
CA ARG A 60 5.75 -13.63 -10.91
C ARG A 60 4.30 -13.87 -10.54
N TYR A 61 3.56 -12.78 -10.47
CA TYR A 61 2.14 -12.78 -10.18
C TYR A 61 1.43 -11.84 -11.15
N VAL A 62 0.27 -12.24 -11.66
CA VAL A 62 -0.48 -11.49 -12.65
C VAL A 62 -1.88 -11.22 -12.12
N GLN A 63 -2.39 -10.01 -12.37
CA GLN A 63 -3.75 -9.62 -12.06
C GLN A 63 -4.35 -8.91 -13.27
N ILE A 64 -5.59 -9.23 -13.60
CA ILE A 64 -6.39 -8.51 -14.58
C ILE A 64 -7.37 -7.66 -13.79
N ILE A 65 -7.21 -6.35 -13.88
CA ILE A 65 -7.99 -5.37 -13.13
C ILE A 65 -8.96 -4.70 -14.10
N THR A 66 -10.24 -4.72 -13.75
CA THR A 66 -11.24 -3.83 -14.34
C THR A 66 -11.74 -2.91 -13.25
N HIS A 67 -11.39 -1.64 -13.35
CA HIS A 67 -11.79 -0.58 -12.43
C HIS A 67 -12.84 0.30 -13.10
N GLN A 68 -13.98 0.46 -12.44
CA GLN A 68 -15.00 1.43 -12.79
C GLN A 68 -15.04 2.48 -11.69
N ARG A 69 -14.74 3.72 -12.07
CA ARG A 69 -14.83 4.86 -11.16
C ARG A 69 -16.25 4.98 -10.57
N PRO A 70 -16.38 5.45 -9.33
CA PRO A 70 -15.28 5.84 -8.44
C PRO A 70 -14.67 4.66 -7.65
N ASP A 71 -15.42 3.60 -7.39
CA ASP A 71 -15.15 2.68 -6.28
C ASP A 71 -15.53 1.23 -6.56
N ARG A 72 -15.48 0.80 -7.82
CA ARG A 72 -15.80 -0.58 -8.22
C ARG A 72 -14.63 -1.25 -8.90
N ASP A 73 -14.15 -2.32 -8.28
CA ASP A 73 -13.08 -3.15 -8.84
C ASP A 73 -13.54 -4.57 -9.07
N ARG A 74 -13.07 -5.13 -10.18
CA ARG A 74 -12.98 -6.56 -10.40
C ARG A 74 -11.53 -6.91 -10.66
N ILE A 75 -10.98 -7.83 -9.88
CA ILE A 75 -9.62 -8.33 -10.01
C ILE A 75 -9.70 -9.83 -10.25
N ASP A 76 -9.32 -10.25 -11.45
CA ASP A 76 -9.21 -11.65 -11.85
C ASP A 76 -7.74 -12.08 -11.78
N ILE A 77 -7.46 -13.17 -11.08
CA ILE A 77 -6.10 -13.68 -10.84
C ILE A 77 -5.97 -15.04 -11.54
N PRO A 78 -5.26 -15.12 -12.68
CA PRO A 78 -5.07 -16.37 -13.40
C PRO A 78 -4.01 -17.28 -12.76
N ASP A 79 -4.10 -18.59 -13.03
CA ASP A 79 -2.98 -19.53 -12.89
C ASP A 79 -2.01 -19.48 -14.08
N ALA A 80 -0.97 -20.32 -14.05
CA ALA A 80 0.02 -20.43 -15.12
C ALA A 80 -0.59 -20.84 -16.47
N GLU A 81 -1.76 -21.47 -16.48
CA GLU A 81 -2.49 -21.86 -17.70
C GLU A 81 -3.53 -20.80 -18.12
N GLY A 82 -3.62 -19.67 -17.41
CA GLY A 82 -4.55 -18.59 -17.71
C GLY A 82 -5.97 -18.78 -17.17
N ARG A 83 -6.23 -19.83 -16.39
CA ARG A 83 -7.55 -20.04 -15.77
C ARG A 83 -7.69 -19.14 -14.56
N ILE A 84 -8.82 -18.45 -14.43
CA ILE A 84 -9.06 -17.57 -13.29
C ILE A 84 -9.23 -18.40 -12.00
N ARG A 85 -8.19 -18.37 -11.16
CA ARG A 85 -8.15 -19.06 -9.87
C ARG A 85 -8.82 -18.26 -8.79
N GLU A 86 -8.70 -16.95 -8.83
CA GLU A 86 -9.27 -16.08 -7.82
C GLU A 86 -9.95 -14.88 -8.47
N VAL A 87 -11.12 -14.55 -7.96
CA VAL A 87 -11.91 -13.37 -8.35
C VAL A 87 -12.12 -12.55 -7.10
N ILE A 88 -11.81 -11.27 -7.17
CA ILE A 88 -12.08 -10.30 -6.12
C ILE A 88 -12.98 -9.22 -6.72
N ILE A 89 -14.13 -9.00 -6.10
CA ILE A 89 -15.02 -7.89 -6.42
C ILE A 89 -14.99 -6.94 -5.22
N ARG A 90 -14.69 -5.67 -5.49
CA ARG A 90 -14.80 -4.59 -4.51
C ARG A 90 -15.89 -3.65 -4.97
N VAL A 91 -16.87 -3.41 -4.10
CA VAL A 91 -17.92 -2.43 -4.31
C VAL A 91 -18.09 -1.68 -3.01
N ASP A 92 -17.92 -0.35 -3.07
CA ASP A 92 -17.91 0.54 -1.92
C ASP A 92 -16.88 0.07 -0.86
N HIS A 93 -17.34 -0.49 0.25
CA HIS A 93 -16.52 -0.99 1.36
C HIS A 93 -16.57 -2.52 1.49
N ASP A 94 -17.28 -3.20 0.60
CA ASP A 94 -17.48 -4.64 0.67
C ASP A 94 -16.54 -5.35 -0.34
N ILE A 95 -15.81 -6.34 0.17
CA ILE A 95 -14.85 -7.13 -0.61
C ILE A 95 -15.34 -8.57 -0.64
N TYR A 96 -15.67 -9.02 -1.84
CA TYR A 96 -16.08 -10.39 -2.14
C TYR A 96 -14.93 -11.09 -2.81
N ARG A 97 -14.58 -12.29 -2.33
CA ARG A 97 -13.51 -13.09 -2.90
C ARG A 97 -13.98 -14.51 -3.13
N ARG A 98 -13.67 -15.03 -4.31
CA ARG A 98 -13.85 -16.43 -4.68
C ARG A 98 -12.50 -17.01 -5.05
N THR A 99 -12.12 -18.12 -4.43
CA THR A 99 -10.85 -18.81 -4.70
C THR A 99 -11.11 -20.26 -5.08
N ALA A 100 -10.52 -20.71 -6.18
CA ALA A 100 -10.59 -22.07 -6.67
C ALA A 100 -9.36 -22.88 -6.21
N SER A 101 -9.58 -23.95 -5.44
CA SER A 101 -8.55 -24.87 -5.00
C SER A 101 -8.96 -26.30 -5.33
N GLY A 102 -8.26 -26.92 -6.28
CA GLY A 102 -8.73 -28.16 -6.92
C GLY A 102 -10.08 -27.96 -7.59
N ASP A 103 -11.03 -28.85 -7.29
CA ASP A 103 -12.41 -28.80 -7.79
C ASP A 103 -13.37 -28.02 -6.86
N SER A 104 -12.84 -27.45 -5.77
CA SER A 104 -13.63 -26.73 -4.76
C SER A 104 -13.52 -25.21 -4.94
N LEU A 105 -14.64 -24.53 -4.73
CA LEU A 105 -14.73 -23.07 -4.69
C LEU A 105 -14.96 -22.60 -3.25
N PHE A 106 -14.14 -21.65 -2.82
CA PHE A 106 -14.22 -21.02 -1.51
C PHE A 106 -14.67 -19.58 -1.67
N TYR A 107 -15.71 -19.19 -0.94
CA TYR A 107 -16.29 -17.86 -0.99
C TYR A 107 -16.06 -17.16 0.34
N SER A 108 -15.63 -15.92 0.26
CA SER A 108 -15.45 -15.07 1.44
C SER A 108 -15.96 -13.68 1.17
N HIS A 109 -16.42 -13.05 2.24
CA HIS A 109 -16.84 -11.66 2.26
C HIS A 109 -16.20 -11.00 3.48
N ARG A 110 -15.74 -9.77 3.29
CA ARG A 110 -15.31 -8.90 4.39
C ARG A 110 -15.73 -7.47 4.08
N ARG A 111 -16.10 -6.74 5.13
CA ARG A 111 -16.27 -5.30 5.06
C ARG A 111 -14.97 -4.61 5.47
N GLN A 112 -14.46 -3.74 4.61
CA GLN A 112 -13.36 -2.84 4.91
C GLN A 112 -13.89 -1.73 5.82
N SER A 113 -13.32 -1.60 7.02
CA SER A 113 -13.51 -0.42 7.86
C SER A 113 -12.90 0.80 7.15
N ASN A 114 -13.43 2.01 7.39
CA ASN A 114 -13.09 3.32 6.77
C ASN A 114 -11.60 3.76 6.79
N SER A 115 -10.65 2.86 7.00
CA SER A 115 -9.25 3.12 6.66
C SER A 115 -9.13 3.12 5.13
N ASN A 116 -9.02 4.34 4.56
CA ASN A 116 -8.65 4.67 3.18
C ASN A 116 -7.24 4.14 2.83
N VAL A 117 -7.02 2.84 2.96
CA VAL A 117 -5.84 2.18 2.43
C VAL A 117 -6.20 1.75 1.02
N LEU A 118 -5.82 2.60 0.07
CA LEU A 118 -5.80 2.29 -1.34
C LEU A 118 -5.00 0.99 -1.54
N ASP A 119 -5.69 -0.11 -1.85
CA ASP A 119 -5.12 -1.38 -2.32
C ASP A 119 -4.79 -1.25 -3.83
N MET A 120 -4.05 -0.20 -4.19
CA MET A 120 -3.80 0.23 -5.58
C MET A 120 -2.30 0.40 -5.83
N ASN A 121 -1.48 -0.64 -5.54
CA ASN A 121 -0.07 -0.85 -5.95
C ASN A 121 0.97 0.27 -5.71
N LEU A 122 0.56 1.44 -5.26
CA LEU A 122 1.34 2.36 -4.46
C LEU A 122 0.61 2.43 -3.14
N GLU A 123 1.08 1.63 -2.19
CA GLU A 123 0.44 1.53 -0.90
C GLU A 123 0.81 2.76 -0.03
N PHE A 124 0.62 3.96 -0.56
CA PHE A 124 0.84 5.17 0.19
C PHE A 124 -0.16 5.25 1.33
N SER A 125 0.37 5.40 2.52
CA SER A 125 -0.43 5.41 3.72
C SER A 125 -0.82 6.82 4.16
N SER A 126 -0.03 7.83 3.77
CA SER A 126 -0.27 9.26 3.98
C SER A 126 0.74 10.07 3.14
N LEU A 127 0.28 11.10 2.42
CA LEU A 127 1.16 12.02 1.70
C LEU A 127 2.11 12.74 2.64
N ASP A 128 1.59 13.28 3.74
CA ASP A 128 2.38 14.02 4.73
C ASP A 128 3.51 13.16 5.30
N LEU A 129 3.21 11.89 5.60
CA LEU A 129 4.21 10.94 6.09
C LEU A 129 5.27 10.64 5.03
N LEU A 130 4.85 10.45 3.79
CA LEU A 130 5.75 10.21 2.67
C LEU A 130 6.70 11.39 2.45
N GLN A 131 6.20 12.62 2.37
CA GLN A 131 7.00 13.84 2.24
C GLN A 131 7.90 14.12 3.46
N THR A 132 7.54 13.59 4.62
CA THR A 132 8.37 13.68 5.83
C THR A 132 9.59 12.77 5.73
N ASN A 133 9.43 11.58 5.16
CA ASN A 133 10.44 10.53 5.18
C ASN A 133 11.21 10.36 3.85
N TYR A 134 10.67 10.90 2.75
CA TYR A 134 11.23 10.76 1.41
C TYR A 134 11.34 12.11 0.71
N ASP A 135 12.43 12.28 -0.04
CA ASP A 135 12.59 13.36 -1.00
C ASP A 135 12.04 12.87 -2.35
N LEU A 136 11.00 13.56 -2.83
CA LEU A 136 10.34 13.27 -4.11
C LEU A 136 10.96 14.15 -5.19
N GLU A 137 11.45 13.54 -6.26
CA GLU A 137 12.03 14.25 -7.40
C GLU A 137 11.52 13.73 -8.73
N ILE A 138 11.22 14.64 -9.67
CA ILE A 138 10.98 14.25 -11.06
C ILE A 138 12.34 13.91 -11.67
N ALA A 139 12.57 12.61 -11.85
CA ALA A 139 13.81 12.07 -12.37
C ALA A 139 13.89 12.12 -13.91
N GLY A 140 12.75 12.27 -14.59
CA GLY A 140 12.70 12.39 -16.04
C GLY A 140 11.32 12.13 -16.64
N ALA A 141 11.32 11.83 -17.93
CA ALA A 141 10.14 11.40 -18.68
C ALA A 141 10.50 10.17 -19.53
N ASP A 142 9.52 9.33 -19.79
CA ASP A 142 9.66 8.07 -20.53
C ASP A 142 8.36 7.78 -21.32
N ARG A 143 8.26 6.60 -21.93
CA ARG A 143 7.06 6.15 -22.64
C ARG A 143 6.74 4.69 -22.32
N LEU A 144 5.55 4.42 -21.79
CA LEU A 144 5.06 3.07 -21.50
C LEU A 144 3.72 2.83 -22.18
N LEU A 145 3.56 1.67 -22.84
CA LEU A 145 2.35 1.31 -23.61
C LEU A 145 1.91 2.42 -24.59
N ASP A 146 2.89 3.05 -25.27
CA ASP A 146 2.74 4.22 -26.17
C ASP A 146 2.27 5.54 -25.53
N ARG A 147 2.18 5.59 -24.19
CA ARG A 147 1.73 6.76 -23.42
C ARG A 147 2.92 7.50 -22.78
N PRO A 148 2.94 8.85 -22.80
CA PRO A 148 3.97 9.62 -22.12
C PRO A 148 3.83 9.45 -20.60
N VAL A 149 4.95 9.18 -19.94
CA VAL A 149 4.98 9.02 -18.48
C VAL A 149 6.05 9.91 -17.85
N ALA A 150 5.73 10.49 -16.69
CA ALA A 150 6.68 11.17 -15.84
C ALA A 150 7.34 10.15 -14.89
N VAL A 151 8.66 10.23 -14.71
CA VAL A 151 9.41 9.36 -13.81
C VAL A 151 9.63 10.10 -12.49
N LEU A 152 9.06 9.55 -11.41
CA LEU A 152 9.15 10.08 -10.05
C LEU A 152 10.03 9.16 -9.21
N ALA A 153 11.11 9.69 -8.65
CA ALA A 153 11.99 8.97 -7.75
C ALA A 153 11.72 9.37 -6.30
N PHE A 154 11.70 8.37 -5.42
CA PHE A 154 11.48 8.51 -3.99
C PHE A 154 12.76 8.11 -3.28
N LYS A 155 13.48 9.12 -2.77
CA LYS A 155 14.75 8.93 -2.07
C LYS A 155 14.51 8.96 -0.57
N PRO A 156 14.86 7.90 0.18
CA PRO A 156 14.66 7.90 1.62
C PRO A 156 15.60 8.89 2.30
N ARG A 157 15.08 9.60 3.30
CA ARG A 157 15.88 10.47 4.20
C ARG A 157 16.58 9.68 5.30
N HIS A 158 16.05 8.52 5.65
CA HIS A 158 16.62 7.64 6.64
C HIS A 158 17.49 6.57 5.96
N PRO A 159 18.71 6.30 6.48
CA PRO A 159 19.50 5.17 6.02
C PRO A 159 18.74 3.88 6.34
N GLY A 160 18.97 2.84 5.55
CA GLY A 160 18.32 1.56 5.82
C GLY A 160 16.91 1.41 5.22
N ARG A 161 16.53 2.27 4.28
CA ARG A 161 15.21 2.27 3.65
C ARG A 161 15.31 2.01 2.16
N MET A 162 14.26 1.44 1.61
CA MET A 162 14.18 1.15 0.18
C MET A 162 14.04 2.44 -0.62
N THR A 163 14.56 2.42 -1.84
CA THR A 163 14.28 3.47 -2.83
C THR A 163 13.17 2.98 -3.75
N MET A 164 12.27 3.88 -4.15
CA MET A 164 11.23 3.57 -5.12
C MET A 164 11.35 4.49 -6.33
N THR A 165 11.04 3.97 -7.51
CA THR A 165 10.81 4.77 -8.72
C THR A 165 9.45 4.42 -9.28
N ALA A 166 8.66 5.42 -9.64
CA ALA A 166 7.33 5.24 -10.23
C ALA A 166 7.24 5.96 -11.58
N TRP A 167 6.58 5.32 -12.55
CA TRP A 167 6.28 5.88 -13.86
C TRP A 167 4.79 6.22 -13.91
N ILE A 168 4.48 7.49 -14.06
CA ILE A 168 3.14 8.05 -13.91
C ILE A 168 2.64 8.51 -15.27
N ASP A 169 1.51 7.99 -15.72
CA ASP A 169 0.85 8.44 -16.96
C ASP A 169 0.52 9.93 -16.89
N GLU A 170 1.09 10.72 -17.79
CA GLU A 170 0.95 12.18 -17.75
C GLU A 170 -0.49 12.62 -17.99
N GLU A 171 -1.29 11.84 -18.71
CA GLU A 171 -2.70 12.14 -18.97
C GLU A 171 -3.57 11.84 -17.75
N THR A 172 -3.60 10.58 -17.30
CA THR A 172 -4.52 10.07 -16.27
C THR A 172 -4.02 10.23 -14.84
N GLY A 173 -2.70 10.28 -14.63
CA GLY A 173 -2.10 10.21 -13.29
C GLY A 173 -1.97 8.78 -12.74
N LEU A 174 -2.38 7.76 -13.51
CA LEU A 174 -2.24 6.37 -13.10
C LEU A 174 -0.78 5.94 -13.10
N VAL A 175 -0.44 5.08 -12.16
CA VAL A 175 0.91 4.54 -12.01
C VAL A 175 1.02 3.31 -12.89
N MET A 176 1.86 3.41 -13.92
CA MET A 176 2.01 2.35 -14.92
C MET A 176 3.10 1.35 -14.57
N ARG A 177 4.10 1.78 -13.79
CA ARG A 177 5.20 0.95 -13.31
C ARG A 177 5.75 1.47 -11.99
N THR A 178 6.19 0.56 -11.14
CA THR A 178 6.97 0.83 -9.94
C THR A 178 8.16 -0.11 -9.89
N GLU A 179 9.28 0.39 -9.40
CA GLU A 179 10.47 -0.39 -9.08
C GLU A 179 10.90 -0.06 -7.66
N GLU A 180 11.05 -1.10 -6.85
CA GLU A 180 11.60 -0.99 -5.50
C GLU A 180 12.99 -1.62 -5.46
N ARG A 181 13.94 -0.87 -4.92
CA ARG A 181 15.31 -1.32 -4.71
C ARG A 181 15.64 -1.28 -3.24
N ASN A 182 16.34 -2.32 -2.77
CA ASN A 182 16.84 -2.37 -1.42
C ASN A 182 17.99 -1.36 -1.19
N GLU A 183 18.51 -1.33 0.02
CA GLU A 183 19.60 -0.42 0.44
C GLU A 183 20.88 -0.56 -0.40
N ALA A 184 21.12 -1.74 -0.97
CA ALA A 184 22.27 -1.99 -1.85
C ALA A 184 22.01 -1.55 -3.31
N GLY A 185 20.84 -0.99 -3.61
CA GLY A 185 20.42 -0.60 -4.95
C GLY A 185 19.97 -1.78 -5.83
N VAL A 186 19.77 -2.97 -5.24
CA VAL A 186 19.32 -4.16 -5.97
C VAL A 186 17.80 -4.12 -6.10
N LEU A 187 17.28 -4.36 -7.30
CA LEU A 187 15.84 -4.47 -7.57
C LEU A 187 15.27 -5.67 -6.82
N VAL A 188 14.30 -5.43 -5.95
CA VAL A 188 13.65 -6.46 -5.12
C VAL A 188 12.20 -6.70 -5.53
N GLU A 189 11.54 -5.67 -6.04
CA GLU A 189 10.17 -5.76 -6.54
C GLU A 189 10.00 -4.84 -7.74
N GLU A 190 9.24 -5.32 -8.72
CA GLU A 190 8.80 -4.53 -9.86
C GLU A 190 7.32 -4.82 -10.10
N VAL A 191 6.53 -3.77 -10.27
CA VAL A 191 5.13 -3.87 -10.67
C VAL A 191 4.94 -3.07 -11.95
N PHE A 192 4.31 -3.63 -12.96
CA PHE A 192 4.10 -2.92 -14.23
C PHE A 192 2.86 -3.40 -14.97
N LEU A 193 2.28 -2.50 -15.75
CA LEU A 193 1.19 -2.81 -16.66
C LEU A 193 1.75 -3.39 -17.97
N THR A 194 1.23 -4.55 -18.38
CA THR A 194 1.51 -5.15 -19.69
C THR A 194 0.44 -4.82 -20.71
N GLU A 195 -0.78 -4.53 -20.25
CA GLU A 195 -1.90 -4.11 -21.07
C GLU A 195 -2.66 -3.02 -20.33
N PHE A 196 -3.17 -2.02 -21.07
CA PHE A 196 -3.93 -0.92 -20.50
C PHE A 196 -4.94 -0.39 -21.53
N GLU A 197 -6.19 -0.31 -21.12
CA GLU A 197 -7.31 0.26 -21.85
C GLU A 197 -7.96 1.33 -20.95
N GLN A 198 -7.89 2.59 -21.38
CA GLN A 198 -8.50 3.72 -20.69
C GLN A 198 -9.98 3.85 -21.06
N ASP A 199 -10.81 4.14 -20.07
CA ASP A 199 -12.26 4.33 -20.19
C ASP A 199 -12.98 3.27 -21.06
N PRO A 200 -12.76 1.97 -20.81
CA PRO A 200 -13.43 0.92 -21.56
C PRO A 200 -14.95 0.95 -21.30
N ARG A 201 -15.71 0.33 -22.20
CA ARG A 201 -17.12 0.02 -21.91
C ARG A 201 -17.18 -1.14 -20.92
N ILE A 202 -17.60 -0.84 -19.70
CA ILE A 202 -17.72 -1.80 -18.60
C ILE A 202 -19.20 -2.15 -18.40
N SER A 203 -19.55 -3.45 -18.51
CA SER A 203 -20.89 -3.91 -18.12
C SER A 203 -21.02 -3.89 -16.59
N PRO A 204 -22.12 -3.36 -16.02
CA PRO A 204 -22.34 -3.39 -14.58
C PRO A 204 -22.35 -4.82 -13.98
N ASP A 205 -22.77 -5.81 -14.76
CA ASP A 205 -22.94 -7.20 -14.31
C ASP A 205 -21.64 -7.87 -13.87
N ILE A 206 -20.47 -7.35 -14.28
CA ILE A 206 -19.18 -7.93 -13.89
C ILE A 206 -18.87 -7.74 -12.40
N PHE A 207 -19.55 -6.79 -11.75
CA PHE A 207 -19.45 -6.47 -10.32
C PHE A 207 -20.59 -7.11 -9.51
N ASP A 208 -21.42 -7.94 -10.13
CA ASP A 208 -22.50 -8.62 -9.42
C ASP A 208 -21.96 -9.57 -8.35
N THR A 209 -22.55 -9.49 -7.17
CA THR A 209 -22.19 -10.26 -5.98
C THR A 209 -23.18 -11.38 -5.68
N GLU A 210 -24.21 -11.61 -6.51
CA GLU A 210 -25.21 -12.67 -6.34
C GLU A 210 -24.57 -14.05 -6.14
N GLU A 211 -23.42 -14.31 -6.79
CA GLU A 211 -22.69 -15.58 -6.67
C GLU A 211 -22.31 -15.91 -5.21
N TRP A 212 -22.05 -14.90 -4.37
CA TRP A 212 -21.62 -15.03 -2.97
C TRP A 212 -22.78 -15.16 -1.98
N THR A 213 -24.00 -14.84 -2.39
CA THR A 213 -25.19 -14.87 -1.53
C THR A 213 -25.44 -16.28 -0.98
N GLY A 214 -25.43 -16.42 0.35
CA GLY A 214 -25.62 -17.70 1.04
C GLY A 214 -24.44 -18.69 0.95
N LYS A 215 -23.31 -18.30 0.31
CA LYS A 215 -22.10 -19.14 0.19
C LYS A 215 -20.89 -18.56 0.91
N SER A 216 -20.85 -17.24 1.10
CA SER A 216 -19.70 -16.55 1.69
C SER A 216 -19.56 -16.81 3.18
N VAL A 217 -18.31 -17.03 3.60
CA VAL A 217 -17.93 -17.04 5.02
C VAL A 217 -17.29 -15.70 5.35
N GLU A 218 -17.73 -15.07 6.45
CA GLU A 218 -17.04 -13.90 6.99
C GLU A 218 -15.69 -14.32 7.55
N ILE A 219 -14.60 -13.80 6.95
CA ILE A 219 -13.24 -14.11 7.37
C ILE A 219 -12.49 -12.83 7.74
N ASN A 220 -11.66 -12.92 8.80
CA ASN A 220 -10.80 -11.83 9.26
C ASN A 220 -11.54 -10.50 9.42
N GLN A 221 -12.79 -10.56 9.89
CA GLN A 221 -13.63 -9.38 10.10
C GLN A 221 -12.94 -8.44 11.09
N VAL A 222 -12.85 -7.16 10.74
CA VAL A 222 -12.34 -6.14 11.64
C VAL A 222 -13.45 -5.80 12.63
N ILE A 223 -13.25 -6.17 13.90
CA ILE A 223 -14.23 -5.96 14.97
C ILE A 223 -13.96 -4.69 15.80
N ALA A 224 -12.74 -4.14 15.70
CA ALA A 224 -12.40 -2.81 16.20
C ALA A 224 -11.29 -2.19 15.35
N CYS A 225 -11.33 -0.88 15.16
CA CYS A 225 -10.28 -0.13 14.48
C CYS A 225 -10.26 1.31 14.98
N GLY A 226 -9.27 1.68 15.79
CA GLY A 226 -9.27 3.02 16.38
C GLY A 226 -8.32 3.18 17.55
N SER A 227 -8.85 3.63 18.67
CA SER A 227 -8.06 3.95 19.87
C SER A 227 -7.48 2.69 20.54
N ILE A 228 -6.42 2.85 21.34
CA ILE A 228 -5.87 1.75 22.14
C ILE A 228 -6.92 1.17 23.08
N SER A 229 -7.75 2.02 23.70
CA SER A 229 -8.79 1.58 24.63
C SER A 229 -9.85 0.73 23.95
N GLU A 230 -10.28 1.12 22.75
CA GLU A 230 -11.23 0.37 21.93
C GLU A 230 -10.67 -0.97 21.49
N VAL A 231 -9.45 -0.96 20.92
CA VAL A 231 -8.78 -2.18 20.47
C VAL A 231 -8.50 -3.13 21.64
N GLN A 232 -8.10 -2.61 22.80
CA GLN A 232 -7.86 -3.43 23.98
C GLN A 232 -9.16 -4.05 24.54
N LYS A 233 -10.27 -3.30 24.47
CA LYS A 233 -11.58 -3.79 24.90
C LYS A 233 -12.01 -5.00 24.05
N GLU A 234 -11.97 -4.87 22.73
CA GLU A 234 -12.37 -5.96 21.82
C GLU A 234 -11.35 -7.11 21.77
N ALA A 235 -10.07 -6.84 22.08
CA ALA A 235 -9.06 -7.88 22.18
C ALA A 235 -9.24 -8.77 23.43
N GLU A 236 -9.84 -8.24 24.50
CA GLU A 236 -9.99 -8.91 25.80
C GLU A 236 -8.67 -9.32 26.48
N PHE A 237 -7.54 -8.71 26.08
CA PHE A 237 -6.24 -8.89 26.73
C PHE A 237 -5.42 -7.60 26.71
N LYS A 238 -4.46 -7.47 27.64
CA LYS A 238 -3.55 -6.31 27.69
C LYS A 238 -2.67 -6.27 26.46
N LEU A 239 -2.61 -5.11 25.80
CA LEU A 239 -1.81 -4.93 24.59
C LEU A 239 -0.35 -4.64 24.95
N ASN A 240 0.58 -5.07 24.10
CA ASN A 240 1.96 -4.56 24.09
C ASN A 240 2.20 -3.68 22.88
N ALA A 241 3.02 -2.65 23.07
CA ALA A 241 3.60 -1.84 22.01
C ALA A 241 5.13 -1.87 22.13
N PRO A 242 5.86 -1.79 21.01
CA PRO A 242 7.30 -1.64 21.03
C PRO A 242 7.67 -0.24 21.52
N VAL A 243 8.76 -0.16 22.29
CA VAL A 243 9.38 1.12 22.68
C VAL A 243 10.29 1.63 21.57
N TYR A 244 10.96 0.72 20.86
CA TYR A 244 11.73 1.03 19.66
C TYR A 244 10.86 0.91 18.42
N VAL A 245 10.79 1.97 17.63
CA VAL A 245 10.20 1.97 16.29
C VAL A 245 11.28 2.48 15.33
N PRO A 246 11.52 1.79 14.19
CA PRO A 246 12.52 2.21 13.21
C PRO A 246 12.33 3.67 12.77
N PRO A 247 13.41 4.44 12.54
CA PRO A 247 13.31 5.83 12.11
C PRO A 247 12.40 6.00 10.88
N GLY A 248 11.54 7.02 10.93
CA GLY A 248 10.53 7.35 9.92
C GLY A 248 9.19 6.62 10.11
N PHE A 249 9.17 5.47 10.79
CA PHE A 249 7.94 4.72 10.99
C PHE A 249 7.05 5.32 12.09
N ILE A 250 5.75 5.41 11.81
CA ILE A 250 4.72 5.77 12.78
C ILE A 250 3.63 4.70 12.84
N LEU A 251 2.97 4.58 13.99
CA LEU A 251 1.79 3.72 14.13
C LEU A 251 0.60 4.37 13.42
N GLN A 252 0.13 3.76 12.33
CA GLN A 252 -0.96 4.30 11.52
C GLN A 252 -2.30 3.67 11.85
N GLN A 253 -2.31 2.36 12.07
CA GLN A 253 -3.55 1.63 12.31
C GLN A 253 -3.39 0.65 13.45
N ARG A 254 -4.45 0.57 14.26
CA ARG A 254 -4.64 -0.45 15.28
C ARG A 254 -5.99 -1.08 15.02
N ARG A 255 -6.02 -2.39 14.84
CA ARG A 255 -7.27 -3.12 14.61
C ARG A 255 -7.28 -4.46 15.31
N VAL A 256 -8.49 -4.93 15.61
CA VAL A 256 -8.74 -6.30 16.05
C VAL A 256 -9.45 -7.03 14.92
N MET A 257 -8.92 -8.18 14.53
CA MET A 257 -9.53 -9.06 13.53
C MET A 257 -9.97 -10.36 14.19
N GLN A 258 -11.12 -10.89 13.79
CA GLN A 258 -11.55 -12.22 14.21
C GLN A 258 -10.83 -13.27 13.35
N HIS A 259 -9.94 -14.06 13.96
CA HIS A 259 -9.16 -15.08 13.27
C HIS A 259 -9.34 -16.43 13.95
N HIS A 260 -9.99 -17.38 13.28
CA HIS A 260 -10.36 -18.70 13.82
C HIS A 260 -11.07 -18.63 15.19
N GLY A 261 -12.00 -17.69 15.35
CA GLY A 261 -12.75 -17.53 16.60
C GLY A 261 -11.97 -16.87 17.74
N GLN A 262 -10.74 -16.41 17.50
CA GLN A 262 -9.94 -15.69 18.48
C GLN A 262 -9.59 -14.27 17.99
N PRO A 263 -9.53 -13.28 18.90
CA PRO A 263 -9.10 -11.94 18.55
C PRO A 263 -7.61 -11.92 18.18
N LEU A 264 -7.31 -11.33 17.02
CA LEU A 264 -5.98 -11.06 16.53
C LEU A 264 -5.79 -9.54 16.44
N VAL A 265 -4.97 -8.99 17.31
CA VAL A 265 -4.65 -7.56 17.28
C VAL A 265 -3.55 -7.33 16.26
N HIS A 266 -3.70 -6.29 15.45
CA HIS A 266 -2.75 -5.87 14.43
C HIS A 266 -2.42 -4.39 14.59
N PHE A 267 -1.15 -4.10 14.84
CA PHE A 267 -0.58 -2.77 14.78
C PHE A 267 0.18 -2.63 13.46
N MET A 268 -0.20 -1.65 12.66
CA MET A 268 0.43 -1.34 11.38
C MET A 268 1.25 -0.07 11.52
N TYR A 269 2.55 -0.20 11.32
CA TYR A 269 3.48 0.92 11.22
C TYR A 269 3.84 1.14 9.76
N SER A 270 4.05 2.40 9.38
CA SER A 270 4.56 2.75 8.05
C SER A 270 5.43 3.99 8.15
N ASP A 271 6.34 4.14 7.19
CA ASP A 271 7.09 5.37 6.94
C ASP A 271 6.58 6.12 5.69
N GLY A 272 5.45 5.69 5.12
CA GLY A 272 4.88 6.25 3.89
C GLY A 272 5.02 5.33 2.67
N LEU A 273 6.07 4.50 2.61
CA LEU A 273 6.27 3.47 1.58
C LEU A 273 6.26 2.07 2.20
N SER A 274 7.21 1.81 3.09
CA SER A 274 7.42 0.53 3.74
C SER A 274 6.46 0.34 4.91
N ARG A 275 6.26 -0.93 5.30
CA ARG A 275 5.25 -1.29 6.32
C ARG A 275 5.72 -2.41 7.23
N ILE A 276 5.41 -2.23 8.51
CA ILE A 276 5.59 -3.25 9.54
C ILE A 276 4.22 -3.62 10.10
N SER A 277 3.84 -4.87 9.89
CA SER A 277 2.64 -5.48 10.44
C SER A 277 2.98 -6.28 11.69
N LEU A 278 2.64 -5.76 12.86
CA LEU A 278 2.84 -6.42 14.15
C LEU A 278 1.52 -7.02 14.64
N PHE A 279 1.45 -8.34 14.63
CA PHE A 279 0.32 -9.10 15.14
C PHE A 279 0.61 -9.59 16.55
N GLN A 280 -0.39 -9.52 17.43
CA GLN A 280 -0.35 -10.08 18.78
C GLN A 280 -1.64 -10.81 19.10
N ARG A 281 -1.50 -11.97 19.75
CA ARG A 281 -2.60 -12.82 20.21
C ARG A 281 -2.18 -13.64 21.42
N ILE A 282 -3.12 -14.15 22.18
CA ILE A 282 -2.84 -15.08 23.28
C ILE A 282 -2.21 -16.35 22.71
N ALA A 283 -1.14 -16.83 23.35
CA ALA A 283 -0.49 -18.07 22.97
C ALA A 283 -1.40 -19.24 23.39
N SER A 284 -2.02 -19.92 22.42
CA SER A 284 -2.77 -21.15 22.64
C SER A 284 -1.83 -22.36 22.67
N SER A 285 -2.12 -23.35 23.54
CA SER A 285 -1.45 -24.66 23.53
C SER A 285 -1.75 -25.47 22.28
N GLU A 286 -2.92 -25.25 21.66
CA GLU A 286 -3.27 -25.80 20.36
C GLU A 286 -2.56 -25.01 19.25
N SER A 287 -1.44 -25.57 18.80
CA SER A 287 -0.64 -25.10 17.67
C SER A 287 -1.32 -25.45 16.35
N SER A 288 -2.51 -24.92 16.07
CA SER A 288 -3.17 -25.10 14.77
C SER A 288 -2.59 -24.20 13.66
N HIS A 289 -1.70 -23.27 14.00
CA HIS A 289 -1.09 -22.37 13.02
C HIS A 289 0.22 -22.91 12.47
N ARG A 290 0.21 -23.18 11.16
CA ARG A 290 1.38 -23.56 10.38
C ARG A 290 2.51 -22.55 10.60
N SER A 291 3.65 -23.01 11.12
CA SER A 291 4.87 -22.22 11.11
C SER A 291 5.22 -21.84 9.67
N PRO A 292 5.85 -20.68 9.44
CA PRO A 292 6.45 -20.38 8.14
C PRO A 292 7.32 -21.56 7.71
N ARG A 293 7.27 -21.93 6.42
CA ARG A 293 8.03 -23.09 5.91
C ARG A 293 9.53 -22.85 6.05
N GLY A 294 10.29 -23.88 6.39
CA GLY A 294 11.76 -23.78 6.52
C GLY A 294 12.22 -23.47 7.94
N THR A 295 13.52 -23.65 8.15
CA THR A 295 14.17 -23.48 9.45
C THR A 295 14.36 -21.98 9.74
N PRO A 296 13.90 -21.47 10.90
CA PRO A 296 14.18 -20.09 11.28
C PRO A 296 15.64 -19.90 11.71
N GLU A 297 16.16 -18.70 11.49
CA GLU A 297 17.33 -18.19 12.21
C GLU A 297 16.90 -17.73 13.61
N LEU A 298 17.78 -17.93 14.60
CA LEU A 298 17.52 -17.57 15.99
C LEU A 298 18.31 -16.33 16.40
N HIS A 299 17.59 -15.29 16.80
CA HIS A 299 18.15 -14.09 17.43
C HIS A 299 17.62 -14.02 18.87
N GLY A 300 18.28 -14.73 19.78
CA GLY A 300 17.81 -14.89 21.15
C GLY A 300 16.48 -15.67 21.22
N ASP A 301 15.42 -15.04 21.73
CA ASP A 301 14.06 -15.61 21.80
C ASP A 301 13.20 -15.31 20.55
N VAL A 302 13.80 -14.66 19.54
CA VAL A 302 13.15 -14.32 18.27
C VAL A 302 13.52 -15.33 17.19
N ARG A 303 12.50 -15.85 16.51
CA ARG A 303 12.65 -16.70 15.32
C ARG A 303 12.44 -15.86 14.07
N VAL A 304 13.38 -15.90 13.14
CA VAL A 304 13.39 -15.10 11.91
C VAL A 304 13.31 -16.01 10.70
N TRP A 305 12.43 -15.66 9.77
CA TRP A 305 12.36 -16.27 8.44
C TRP A 305 12.45 -15.17 7.39
N GLU A 306 13.58 -15.09 6.69
CA GLU A 306 13.72 -14.21 5.53
C GLU A 306 12.95 -14.77 4.33
N ARG A 307 12.28 -13.88 3.58
CA ARG A 307 11.40 -14.20 2.46
C ARG A 307 11.63 -13.22 1.30
N GLY A 308 12.89 -13.07 0.90
CA GLY A 308 13.27 -12.12 -0.14
C GLY A 308 13.05 -10.68 0.33
N PRO A 309 12.10 -9.91 -0.25
CA PRO A 309 11.92 -8.50 0.09
C PRO A 309 11.37 -8.24 1.50
N TYR A 310 10.89 -9.26 2.21
CA TYR A 310 10.38 -9.10 3.58
C TYR A 310 10.85 -10.23 4.49
N SER A 311 10.73 -9.99 5.80
CA SER A 311 11.00 -10.98 6.84
C SER A 311 9.74 -11.26 7.65
N ILE A 312 9.64 -12.49 8.15
CA ILE A 312 8.63 -12.89 9.13
C ILE A 312 9.36 -13.21 10.42
N LEU A 313 9.01 -12.53 11.51
CA LEU A 313 9.59 -12.78 12.82
C LEU A 313 8.51 -13.26 13.79
N ARG A 314 8.86 -14.17 14.70
CA ARG A 314 7.97 -14.60 15.78
C ARG A 314 8.68 -14.58 17.13
N ARG A 315 7.98 -14.06 18.14
CA ARG A 315 8.45 -14.02 19.53
C ARG A 315 7.31 -14.41 20.48
N HIS A 316 7.61 -15.22 21.48
CA HIS A 316 6.69 -15.43 22.60
C HIS A 316 7.07 -14.50 23.74
N TYR A 317 6.13 -13.70 24.23
CA TYR A 317 6.37 -12.73 25.29
C TYR A 317 5.06 -12.42 26.02
N ASP A 318 5.09 -12.28 27.35
CA ASP A 318 3.91 -11.93 28.17
C ASP A 318 2.66 -12.79 27.90
N GLY A 319 2.84 -14.12 27.74
CA GLY A 319 1.74 -15.05 27.44
C GLY A 319 1.12 -14.90 26.03
N LYS A 320 1.74 -14.10 25.16
CA LYS A 320 1.29 -13.82 23.80
C LYS A 320 2.28 -14.35 22.76
N LEU A 321 1.77 -14.67 21.57
CA LEU A 321 2.56 -14.87 20.37
C LEU A 321 2.52 -13.59 19.54
N PHE A 322 3.69 -13.01 19.31
CA PHE A 322 3.89 -11.92 18.37
C PHE A 322 4.33 -12.47 17.02
N THR A 323 3.75 -11.96 15.95
CA THR A 323 4.23 -12.18 14.57
C THR A 323 4.44 -10.82 13.94
N LEU A 324 5.67 -10.53 13.51
CA LEU A 324 6.00 -9.33 12.76
C LEU A 324 6.24 -9.73 11.30
N ILE A 325 5.70 -8.95 10.37
CA ILE A 325 5.96 -9.07 8.94
C ILE A 325 6.33 -7.68 8.43
N GLY A 326 7.45 -7.55 7.73
CA GLY A 326 7.85 -6.26 7.17
C GLY A 326 9.08 -6.36 6.28
N ASP A 327 9.26 -5.31 5.50
CA ASP A 327 10.32 -5.06 4.50
C ASP A 327 11.47 -4.21 5.07
N VAL A 328 11.70 -4.32 6.37
CA VAL A 328 12.73 -3.56 7.12
C VAL A 328 13.86 -4.49 7.53
N ALA A 329 15.07 -3.95 7.70
CA ALA A 329 16.24 -4.68 8.15
C ALA A 329 15.93 -5.60 9.35
N VAL A 330 16.48 -6.82 9.31
CA VAL A 330 16.23 -7.84 10.34
C VAL A 330 16.65 -7.35 11.73
N SER A 331 17.76 -6.62 11.83
CA SER A 331 18.24 -6.03 13.08
C SER A 331 17.21 -5.10 13.73
N GLU A 332 16.64 -4.17 12.95
CA GLU A 332 15.61 -3.24 13.43
C GLU A 332 14.30 -3.96 13.78
N SER A 333 13.93 -4.99 13.00
CA SER A 333 12.75 -5.81 13.25
C SER A 333 12.88 -6.64 14.55
N VAL A 334 14.09 -7.16 14.83
CA VAL A 334 14.42 -7.83 16.09
C VAL A 334 14.40 -6.82 17.24
N GLU A 335 14.95 -5.62 17.08
CA GLU A 335 14.94 -4.57 18.10
C GLU A 335 13.51 -4.13 18.46
N LEU A 336 12.66 -3.93 17.45
CA LEU A 336 11.24 -3.62 17.64
C LEU A 336 10.55 -4.72 18.47
N LEU A 337 10.71 -5.99 18.09
CA LEU A 337 10.11 -7.10 18.83
C LEU A 337 10.70 -7.30 20.23
N THR A 338 11.97 -7.00 20.44
CA THR A 338 12.62 -7.15 21.74
C THR A 338 12.25 -6.03 22.70
N SER A 339 11.90 -4.84 22.18
CA SER A 339 11.50 -3.65 22.93
C SER A 339 10.03 -3.61 23.40
N LEU A 340 9.27 -4.70 23.25
CA LEU A 340 7.85 -4.74 23.61
C LEU A 340 7.60 -4.47 25.10
N CYS A 341 6.75 -3.49 25.40
CA CYS A 341 6.28 -3.16 26.75
C CYS A 341 4.75 -3.21 26.83
N THR A 342 4.21 -3.48 28.01
CA THR A 342 2.74 -3.54 28.22
C THR A 342 2.17 -2.12 28.25
N ILE A 343 1.12 -1.89 27.47
CA ILE A 343 0.46 -0.59 27.41
C ILE A 343 -0.41 -0.39 28.65
N ASN A 344 -0.20 0.71 29.37
CA ASN A 344 -1.13 1.17 30.40
C ASN A 344 -2.13 2.16 29.79
N PRO A 345 -3.42 1.79 29.63
CA PRO A 345 -4.40 2.61 28.91
C PRO A 345 -4.65 3.98 29.55
N ALA A 346 -4.39 4.13 30.86
CA ALA A 346 -4.53 5.40 31.57
C ALA A 346 -3.54 6.48 31.11
N VAL A 347 -2.41 6.10 30.50
CA VAL A 347 -1.37 7.03 30.00
C VAL A 347 -1.55 7.32 28.50
N ALA A 348 -2.14 6.38 27.75
CA ALA A 348 -2.33 6.52 26.31
C ALA A 348 -3.37 7.60 25.91
N ALA A 349 -4.23 8.02 26.84
CA ALA A 349 -5.16 9.12 26.63
C ALA A 349 -4.50 10.51 26.68
N SER A 350 -3.28 10.63 27.22
CA SER A 350 -2.62 11.92 27.46
C SER A 350 -1.47 12.25 26.50
N SER A 351 -1.22 11.42 25.48
CA SER A 351 -0.10 11.61 24.54
C SER A 351 -0.51 11.77 23.08
N ALA A 352 -1.77 12.10 22.80
CA ALA A 352 -2.11 12.66 21.51
C ALA A 352 -1.59 14.11 21.46
N PRO A 353 -0.83 14.54 20.43
CA PRO A 353 -0.62 15.95 20.21
C PRO A 353 -1.99 16.55 19.87
N GLU A 354 -2.58 17.30 20.80
CA GLU A 354 -3.65 18.24 20.50
C GLU A 354 -3.06 19.31 19.57
N GLY A 355 -3.23 19.13 18.26
CA GLY A 355 -2.58 20.05 17.32
C GLY A 355 -2.80 19.84 15.84
N TYR A 356 -3.87 19.19 15.40
CA TYR A 356 -4.36 19.35 14.01
C TYR A 356 -5.90 19.34 14.01
N SER A 357 -6.47 20.42 14.56
CA SER A 357 -7.83 20.81 14.23
C SER A 357 -7.83 21.43 12.84
N SER A 358 -8.62 20.85 11.96
CA SER A 358 -8.94 21.34 10.62
C SER A 358 -9.25 22.83 10.59
N TRP A 359 -8.37 23.59 9.93
CA TRP A 359 -8.71 24.90 9.40
C TRP A 359 -9.55 24.71 8.13
N ILE A 360 -10.87 24.63 8.30
CA ILE A 360 -11.80 24.95 7.22
C ILE A 360 -11.89 26.48 7.17
N GLY A 361 -11.01 27.09 6.38
CA GLY A 361 -11.11 28.48 5.99
C GLY A 361 -11.99 28.60 4.75
N ALA A 362 -13.30 28.71 4.93
CA ALA A 362 -14.20 29.24 3.91
C ALA A 362 -14.59 30.67 4.34
N GLY A 363 -14.03 31.66 3.65
CA GLY A 363 -14.28 33.08 3.90
C GLY A 363 -14.82 33.78 2.66
N ALA A 364 -15.99 34.40 2.85
CA ALA A 364 -16.67 35.44 2.06
C ALA A 364 -17.44 34.99 0.80
N GLY A 365 -18.72 35.32 0.62
CA GLY A 365 -19.63 36.14 1.43
C GLY A 365 -20.98 36.37 0.75
N LEU A 366 -21.93 36.79 1.59
CA LEU A 366 -23.09 37.67 1.34
C LEU A 366 -24.21 37.25 0.37
N LEU A 367 -25.39 37.02 0.97
CA LEU A 367 -26.75 37.57 0.70
C LEU A 367 -27.74 36.46 1.12
N ALA A 368 -28.88 36.66 1.76
CA ALA A 368 -29.58 37.77 2.40
C ALA A 368 -30.83 37.11 3.05
N VAL A 369 -31.31 37.63 4.20
CA VAL A 369 -32.71 37.67 4.67
C VAL A 369 -33.54 36.36 4.59
N GLY A 370 -34.12 35.76 5.62
CA GLY A 370 -34.59 36.21 6.93
C GLY A 370 -35.79 35.30 7.36
N LEU A 371 -36.11 35.36 8.66
CA LEU A 371 -37.39 35.00 9.29
C LEU A 371 -37.87 33.53 9.40
N TRP A 372 -38.00 33.14 10.69
CA TRP A 372 -39.22 32.66 11.37
C TRP A 372 -39.61 31.16 11.39
N ILE A 373 -39.65 30.68 12.65
CA ILE A 373 -40.73 29.95 13.34
C ILE A 373 -40.77 28.40 13.37
N LEU A 374 -40.84 27.95 14.63
CA LEU A 374 -41.37 26.73 15.26
C LEU A 374 -42.23 25.76 14.39
N TRP A 375 -42.07 24.44 14.58
CA TRP A 375 -42.98 23.64 15.45
C TRP A 375 -42.58 22.15 15.63
N ARG A 376 -42.74 21.69 16.88
CA ARG A 376 -43.07 20.36 17.46
C ARG A 376 -43.00 19.04 16.66
N ARG A 377 -42.27 18.09 17.27
CA ARG A 377 -42.66 16.79 17.89
C ARG A 377 -43.99 16.07 17.51
N ARG A 378 -43.83 14.73 17.46
CA ARG A 378 -44.76 13.57 17.55
C ARG A 378 -45.36 13.13 16.20
N MET A 379 -45.46 11.84 15.87
CA MET A 379 -45.47 10.62 16.71
C MET A 379 -44.26 9.72 16.58
#